data_AF-A0A2K2VKU6-F1
#
_entry.id   AF-A0A2K2VKU6-F1
#
_cell.length_a   1.000
_cell.length_b   1.000
_cell.length_c   1.000
_cell.angle_alpha   90.00
_cell.angle_beta   90.00
_cell.angle_gamma   90.00
#
_symmetry.space_group_name_H-M   'P 1'
#
loop_
_entity.id
_entity.type
_entity.pdbx_description
1 polymer ?
#
loop_
_entity_poly.entity_id
_entity_poly.type
_entity_poly.pdbx_seq_one_letter_code
_entity_poly.pdbx_strand_id
1 'polypeptide(L)'
;MNYLGFNDLWESIQKNFPIVKEVSEIASDGSKIISLLRQVRTFNINMKINTFIKSFNKISNIEINEYIKNIEDDENKKTLFVEALNKVIDLDDDLQIYMMAYLVKMFSENNGLNYYEKQLFYNLATFSRDDFKIYYCVYYDNIEKNGDSFSLSNYVSSKTEIMSISLNKFAHLGLIHIKTRTSQDEHKNISNHTSYTLSEYSETLFSCLEAYFMNESCDDIIEKIKYAKIKGGFIR
;
A
#
# COMPACT_ATOMS: atom_id res chain seq x y z
N MET A 1 -0.38 15.59 21.17
CA MET A 1 0.14 14.22 21.12
C MET A 1 1.57 14.27 21.65
N ASN A 2 1.88 13.56 22.73
CA ASN A 2 3.24 13.48 23.24
C ASN A 2 4.01 12.46 22.38
N TYR A 3 5.06 12.92 21.70
CA TYR A 3 6.00 12.04 21.01
C TYR A 3 6.77 11.23 22.06
N LEU A 4 6.78 9.91 21.94
CA LEU A 4 7.65 9.04 22.73
C LEU A 4 9.06 9.07 22.13
N GLY A 5 10.08 9.24 22.97
CA GLY A 5 11.47 9.09 22.54
C GLY A 5 11.75 7.63 22.12
N PHE A 6 12.75 7.43 21.27
CA PHE A 6 13.12 6.10 20.73
C PHE A 6 13.32 5.05 21.85
N ASN A 7 14.02 5.41 22.93
CA ASN A 7 14.25 4.52 24.07
C ASN A 7 12.95 4.17 24.80
N ASP A 8 12.03 5.11 24.99
CA ASP A 8 10.74 4.87 25.66
C ASP A 8 9.82 3.96 24.82
N LEU A 9 9.84 4.14 23.48
CA LEU A 9 9.10 3.30 22.55
C LEU A 9 9.65 1.87 22.55
N TRP A 10 10.98 1.73 22.54
CA TRP A 10 11.65 0.42 22.49
C TRP A 10 11.49 -0.36 23.80
N GLU A 11 11.67 0.28 24.95
CA GLU A 11 11.41 -0.34 26.26
C GLU A 11 9.95 -0.76 26.41
N SER A 12 9.00 0.03 25.89
CA SER A 12 7.57 -0.31 25.86
C SER A 12 7.29 -1.54 24.99
N ILE A 13 7.94 -1.64 23.84
CA ILE A 13 7.85 -2.80 22.94
C ILE A 13 8.38 -4.05 23.66
N GLN A 14 9.59 -3.99 24.23
CA GLN A 14 10.19 -5.13 24.95
C GLN A 14 9.37 -5.59 26.17
N LYS A 15 8.77 -4.66 26.91
CA LYS A 15 7.98 -4.92 28.11
C LYS A 15 6.59 -5.51 27.83
N ASN A 16 6.03 -5.28 26.64
CA ASN A 16 4.65 -5.63 26.29
C ASN A 16 4.52 -6.87 25.36
N PHE A 17 5.55 -7.71 25.28
CA PHE A 17 5.53 -9.01 24.58
C PHE A 17 5.24 -10.26 25.46
N PRO A 18 4.31 -10.31 26.43
CA PRO A 18 3.79 -11.58 26.91
C PRO A 18 2.66 -12.05 25.98
N ILE A 19 2.87 -13.19 25.33
CA ILE A 19 1.91 -13.87 24.44
C ILE A 19 0.59 -14.13 25.20
N VAL A 20 -0.53 -13.70 24.62
CA VAL A 20 -1.87 -13.76 25.20
C VAL A 20 -2.38 -15.21 25.29
N LYS A 21 -2.47 -15.73 26.51
CA LYS A 21 -3.54 -16.66 26.93
C LYS A 21 -4.52 -15.84 27.77
N GLU A 22 -5.82 -16.09 27.59
CA GLU A 22 -6.97 -15.49 28.29
C GLU A 22 -7.58 -14.26 27.60
N VAL A 23 -8.45 -14.52 26.61
CA VAL A 23 -9.49 -13.56 26.15
C VAL A 23 -10.91 -14.17 26.33
N SER A 24 -11.05 -15.37 26.91
CA SER A 24 -12.32 -16.08 26.87
C SER A 24 -13.31 -15.80 28.00
N GLU A 25 -12.99 -14.98 29.01
CA GLU A 25 -13.88 -14.85 30.16
C GLU A 25 -14.09 -13.42 30.67
N ILE A 26 -15.37 -13.01 30.59
CA ILE A 26 -16.11 -12.14 31.52
C ILE A 26 -16.21 -10.64 31.15
N ALA A 27 -17.45 -10.27 30.81
CA ALA A 27 -17.96 -8.89 30.78
C ALA A 27 -18.83 -8.62 32.02
N SER A 28 -18.56 -7.51 32.74
CA SER A 28 -19.54 -6.74 33.55
C SER A 28 -18.92 -5.58 34.40
N ASP A 29 -17.91 -4.85 33.92
CA ASP A 29 -17.38 -3.66 34.63
C ASP A 29 -16.69 -2.67 33.66
N GLY A 30 -17.02 -1.37 33.73
CA GLY A 30 -16.52 -0.33 32.82
C GLY A 30 -15.01 -0.11 32.90
N SER A 31 -14.41 -0.36 34.07
CA SER A 31 -12.94 -0.34 34.25
C SER A 31 -12.26 -1.50 33.50
N LYS A 32 -12.90 -2.68 33.47
CA LYS A 32 -12.44 -3.85 32.71
C LYS A 32 -12.62 -3.65 31.21
N ILE A 33 -13.68 -2.98 30.75
CA ILE A 33 -13.86 -2.59 29.34
C ILE A 33 -12.73 -1.66 28.89
N ILE A 34 -12.37 -0.65 29.69
CA ILE A 34 -11.24 0.24 29.37
C ILE A 34 -9.91 -0.53 29.33
N SER A 35 -9.71 -1.47 30.26
CA SER A 35 -8.53 -2.35 30.26
C SER A 35 -8.49 -3.24 29.00
N LEU A 36 -9.61 -3.86 28.63
CA LEU A 36 -9.75 -4.68 27.43
C LEU A 36 -9.50 -3.85 26.17
N LEU A 37 -10.07 -2.65 26.06
CA LEU A 37 -9.83 -1.76 24.93
C LEU A 37 -8.35 -1.35 24.81
N ARG A 38 -7.68 -1.11 25.95
CA ARG A 38 -6.23 -0.87 25.97
C ARG A 38 -5.45 -2.11 25.53
N GLN A 39 -5.80 -3.29 26.04
CA GLN A 39 -5.15 -4.55 25.67
C GLN A 39 -5.33 -4.88 24.18
N VAL A 40 -6.55 -4.74 23.64
CA VAL A 40 -6.86 -4.94 22.22
C VAL A 40 -6.11 -3.91 21.38
N ARG A 41 -6.05 -2.64 21.81
CA ARG A 41 -5.26 -1.61 21.12
C ARG A 41 -3.77 -1.95 21.11
N THR A 42 -3.20 -2.31 22.26
CA THR A 42 -1.80 -2.73 22.36
C THR A 42 -1.53 -3.97 21.54
N PHE A 43 -2.43 -4.95 21.54
CA PHE A 43 -2.33 -6.15 20.72
C PHE A 43 -2.33 -5.82 19.23
N ASN A 44 -3.25 -4.96 18.77
CA ASN A 44 -3.30 -4.51 17.38
C ASN A 44 -2.02 -3.77 16.97
N ILE A 45 -1.52 -2.86 17.83
CA ILE A 45 -0.24 -2.19 17.62
C ILE A 45 0.89 -3.21 17.46
N ASN A 46 0.98 -4.17 18.40
CA ASN A 46 2.01 -5.20 18.38
C ASN A 46 1.92 -6.07 17.12
N MET A 47 0.71 -6.41 16.66
CA MET A 47 0.53 -7.13 15.41
C MET A 47 1.06 -6.33 14.21
N LYS A 48 0.71 -5.05 14.09
CA LYS A 48 1.19 -4.19 12.98
C LYS A 48 2.71 -4.06 12.96
N ILE A 49 3.33 -3.85 14.13
CA ILE A 49 4.79 -3.78 14.27
C ILE A 49 5.45 -5.12 13.92
N ASN A 50 4.87 -6.25 14.34
CA ASN A 50 5.35 -7.57 13.95
C ASN A 50 5.23 -7.81 12.44
N THR A 51 4.14 -7.37 11.81
CA THR A 51 3.97 -7.44 10.35
C THR A 51 5.04 -6.61 9.64
N PHE A 52 5.34 -5.41 10.15
CA PHE A 52 6.40 -4.55 9.63
C PHE A 52 7.77 -5.23 9.71
N ILE A 53 8.12 -5.78 10.89
CA ILE A 53 9.39 -6.49 11.11
C ILE A 53 9.52 -7.68 10.16
N LYS A 54 8.49 -8.51 10.05
CA LYS A 54 8.48 -9.67 9.15
C LYS A 54 8.64 -9.24 7.68
N SER A 55 7.94 -8.18 7.28
CA SER A 55 8.01 -7.64 5.93
C SER A 55 9.41 -7.11 5.63
N PHE A 56 10.01 -6.34 6.54
CA PHE A 56 11.37 -5.84 6.40
C PHE A 56 12.38 -6.98 6.25
N ASN A 57 12.35 -7.97 7.13
CA ASN A 57 13.25 -9.12 7.06
C ASN A 57 13.08 -9.94 5.77
N LYS A 58 11.87 -9.97 5.19
CA LYS A 58 11.61 -10.66 3.93
C LYS A 58 12.27 -9.96 2.73
N ILE A 59 12.28 -8.64 2.72
CA ILE A 59 12.68 -7.83 1.56
C ILE A 59 14.08 -7.23 1.67
N SER A 60 14.63 -7.18 2.87
CA SER A 60 15.96 -6.65 3.21
C SER A 60 16.99 -7.77 3.24
N ASN A 61 18.24 -7.43 2.92
CA ASN A 61 19.39 -8.31 3.10
C ASN A 61 19.93 -8.31 4.55
N ILE A 62 19.38 -7.46 5.42
CA ILE A 62 19.77 -7.27 6.82
C ILE A 62 18.53 -7.50 7.69
N GLU A 63 18.68 -8.25 8.78
CA GLU A 63 17.61 -8.42 9.77
C GLU A 63 17.32 -7.09 10.50
N ILE A 64 16.05 -6.84 10.84
CA ILE A 64 15.65 -5.58 11.50
C ILE A 64 16.41 -5.32 12.81
N ASN A 65 16.73 -6.37 13.57
CA ASN A 65 17.44 -6.23 14.84
C ASN A 65 18.89 -5.79 14.63
N GLU A 66 19.52 -6.24 13.54
CA GLU A 66 20.84 -5.80 13.13
C GLU A 66 20.78 -4.39 12.55
N TYR A 67 19.77 -4.09 11.73
CA TYR A 67 19.50 -2.75 11.21
C TYR A 67 19.36 -1.72 12.34
N ILE A 68 18.55 -2.02 13.36
CA ILE A 68 18.34 -1.13 14.52
C ILE A 68 19.64 -0.82 15.25
N LYS A 69 20.53 -1.81 15.42
CA LYS A 69 21.85 -1.59 16.03
C LYS A 69 22.73 -0.68 15.16
N ASN A 70 22.67 -0.87 13.85
CA ASN A 70 23.53 -0.16 12.90
C ASN A 70 23.09 1.29 12.64
N ILE A 71 21.82 1.62 12.88
CA ILE A 71 21.35 3.02 12.77
C ILE A 71 21.66 3.85 14.03
N GLU A 72 22.25 3.25 15.08
CA GLU A 72 22.53 3.96 16.34
C GLU A 72 23.49 5.16 16.18
N ASP A 73 24.26 5.22 15.09
CA ASP A 73 25.16 6.34 14.81
C ASP A 73 24.63 7.29 13.69
N ASP A 74 23.48 6.98 13.06
CA ASP A 74 22.90 7.76 11.97
C ASP A 74 21.54 8.36 12.36
N GLU A 75 21.57 9.61 12.84
CA GLU A 75 20.38 10.34 13.29
C GLU A 75 19.29 10.49 12.23
N ASN A 76 19.64 10.55 10.95
CA ASN A 76 18.65 10.65 9.88
C ASN A 76 17.91 9.32 9.70
N LYS A 77 18.63 8.20 9.72
CA LYS A 77 18.03 6.86 9.66
C LYS A 77 17.20 6.56 10.90
N LYS A 78 17.65 6.93 12.09
CA LYS A 78 16.84 6.86 13.32
C LYS A 78 15.54 7.63 13.19
N THR A 79 15.62 8.88 12.76
CA THR A 79 14.46 9.77 12.66
C THR A 79 13.41 9.19 11.71
N LEU A 80 13.83 8.78 10.50
CA LEU A 80 12.91 8.16 9.55
C LEU A 80 12.35 6.85 10.09
N PHE A 81 13.18 6.01 10.73
CA PHE A 81 12.74 4.74 11.28
C PHE A 81 11.64 4.93 12.34
N VAL A 82 11.83 5.89 13.26
CA VAL A 82 10.81 6.24 14.26
C VAL A 82 9.55 6.77 13.61
N GLU A 83 9.67 7.64 12.60
CA GLU A 83 8.52 8.15 11.86
C GLU A 83 7.76 7.02 11.16
N ALA A 84 8.48 6.08 10.55
CA ALA A 84 7.90 4.90 9.90
C ALA A 84 7.14 4.03 10.91
N LEU A 85 7.71 3.75 12.09
CA LEU A 85 7.02 2.99 13.14
C LEU A 85 5.74 3.68 13.62
N ASN A 86 5.78 5.01 13.80
CA ASN A 86 4.59 5.77 14.16
C ASN A 86 3.52 5.68 13.07
N LYS A 87 3.91 5.78 11.79
CA LYS A 87 2.99 5.59 10.67
C LYS A 87 2.41 4.17 10.66
N VAL A 88 3.21 3.13 10.88
CA VAL A 88 2.75 1.73 10.92
C VAL A 88 1.61 1.53 11.91
N ILE A 89 1.65 2.20 13.07
CA ILE A 89 0.58 2.13 14.08
C ILE A 89 -0.77 2.59 13.50
N ASP A 90 -0.75 3.57 12.61
CA ASP A 90 -1.91 4.19 12.00
C ASP A 90 -2.36 3.54 10.68
N LEU A 91 -1.58 2.60 10.11
CA LEU A 91 -1.93 1.92 8.84
C LEU A 91 -2.98 0.83 9.04
N ASP A 92 -3.91 0.69 8.10
CA ASP A 92 -5.09 -0.17 8.24
C ASP A 92 -4.92 -1.57 7.65
N ASP A 93 -3.95 -1.78 6.75
CA ASP A 93 -3.75 -3.07 6.09
C ASP A 93 -2.28 -3.51 5.96
N ASP A 94 -2.09 -4.83 5.83
CA ASP A 94 -0.77 -5.47 5.79
C ASP A 94 0.05 -5.09 4.54
N LEU A 95 -0.59 -4.72 3.42
CA LEU A 95 0.13 -4.28 2.23
C LEU A 95 0.69 -2.88 2.43
N GLN A 96 -0.06 -1.97 3.04
CA GLN A 96 0.49 -0.67 3.46
C GLN A 96 1.69 -0.88 4.40
N ILE A 97 1.59 -1.79 5.36
CA ILE A 97 2.70 -2.08 6.29
C ILE A 97 3.92 -2.65 5.54
N TYR A 98 3.70 -3.53 4.56
CA TYR A 98 4.74 -4.03 3.68
C TYR A 98 5.40 -2.92 2.86
N MET A 99 4.61 -2.01 2.29
CA MET A 99 5.12 -0.85 1.54
C MET A 99 5.93 0.09 2.44
N MET A 100 5.55 0.24 3.72
CA MET A 100 6.33 1.01 4.68
C MET A 100 7.70 0.35 4.95
N ALA A 101 7.73 -0.98 5.11
CA ALA A 101 8.99 -1.71 5.24
C ALA A 101 9.90 -1.53 4.02
N TYR A 102 9.31 -1.57 2.81
CA TYR A 102 10.02 -1.31 1.57
C TYR A 102 10.62 0.09 1.53
N LEU A 103 9.87 1.12 1.91
CA LEU A 103 10.37 2.50 1.93
C LEU A 103 11.52 2.67 2.92
N VAL A 104 11.45 2.06 4.11
CA VAL A 104 12.55 2.09 5.10
C VAL A 104 13.81 1.43 4.52
N LYS A 105 13.66 0.29 3.83
CA LYS A 105 14.77 -0.35 3.12
C LYS A 105 15.39 0.59 2.08
N MET A 106 14.56 1.16 1.20
CA MET A 106 15.04 2.04 0.12
C MET A 106 15.77 3.27 0.67
N PHE A 107 15.27 3.87 1.76
CA PHE A 107 15.98 4.97 2.40
C PHE A 107 17.34 4.54 2.95
N SER A 108 17.41 3.35 3.55
CA SER A 108 18.66 2.83 4.11
C SER A 108 19.71 2.57 3.03
N GLU A 109 19.30 2.00 1.89
CA GLU A 109 20.20 1.65 0.78
C GLU A 109 20.66 2.90 0.00
N ASN A 110 19.78 3.89 -0.17
CA ASN A 110 20.06 5.07 -1.00
C ASN A 110 20.44 6.32 -0.19
N ASN A 111 20.48 6.23 1.15
CA ASN A 111 20.60 7.38 2.07
C ASN A 111 19.55 8.48 1.80
N GLY A 112 18.35 8.08 1.40
CA GLY A 112 17.27 8.99 1.03
C GLY A 112 16.15 8.30 0.27
N LEU A 113 14.95 8.88 0.35
CA LEU A 113 13.85 8.55 -0.55
C LEU A 113 13.87 9.47 -1.77
N ASN A 114 13.62 8.94 -2.96
CA ASN A 114 13.42 9.74 -4.16
C ASN A 114 12.03 10.43 -4.15
N TYR A 115 11.68 11.15 -5.22
CA TYR A 115 10.44 11.92 -5.27
C TYR A 115 9.18 11.06 -5.06
N TYR A 116 8.99 9.99 -5.86
CA TYR A 116 7.77 9.19 -5.77
C TYR A 116 7.71 8.41 -4.45
N GLU A 117 8.85 7.94 -3.95
CA GLU A 117 8.94 7.24 -2.65
C GLU A 117 8.57 8.16 -1.50
N LYS A 118 9.02 9.42 -1.50
CA LYS A 118 8.57 10.43 -0.53
C LYS A 118 7.07 10.63 -0.62
N GLN A 119 6.53 10.81 -1.83
CA GLN A 119 5.10 10.99 -2.01
C GLN A 119 4.32 9.77 -1.49
N LEU A 120 4.80 8.55 -1.76
CA LEU A 120 4.19 7.32 -1.25
C LEU A 120 4.27 7.24 0.28
N PHE A 121 5.42 7.55 0.88
CA PHE A 121 5.63 7.55 2.34
C PHE A 121 4.66 8.49 3.09
N TYR A 122 4.38 9.67 2.53
CA TYR A 122 3.45 10.62 3.14
C TYR A 122 1.99 10.25 2.90
N ASN A 123 1.66 9.65 1.74
CA ASN A 123 0.28 9.40 1.34
C ASN A 123 -0.17 7.94 1.53
N LEU A 124 0.67 7.06 2.09
CA LEU A 124 0.42 5.61 2.10
C LEU A 124 -0.94 5.21 2.67
N ALA A 125 -1.37 5.86 3.76
CA ALA A 125 -2.67 5.61 4.40
C ALA A 125 -3.88 5.94 3.50
N THR A 126 -3.69 6.69 2.41
CA THR A 126 -4.76 7.02 1.45
C THR A 126 -4.97 5.96 0.38
N PHE A 127 -4.07 4.96 0.30
CA PHE A 127 -4.15 3.84 -0.63
C PHE A 127 -4.74 2.63 0.06
N SER A 128 -5.76 2.03 -0.54
CA SER A 128 -6.25 0.71 -0.16
C SER A 128 -5.43 -0.39 -0.84
N ARG A 129 -5.52 -1.62 -0.35
CA ARG A 129 -5.01 -2.80 -1.06
C ARG A 129 -5.49 -2.89 -2.51
N ASP A 130 -6.76 -2.55 -2.77
CA ASP A 130 -7.35 -2.58 -4.11
C ASP A 130 -6.69 -1.55 -5.04
N ASP A 131 -6.30 -0.38 -4.53
CA ASP A 131 -5.58 0.62 -5.32
C ASP A 131 -4.25 0.04 -5.84
N PHE A 132 -3.44 -0.55 -4.95
CA PHE A 132 -2.17 -1.19 -5.32
C PHE A 132 -2.37 -2.37 -6.27
N LYS A 133 -3.42 -3.14 -6.06
CA LYS A 133 -3.71 -4.30 -6.90
C LYS A 133 -4.15 -3.87 -8.31
N ILE A 134 -4.97 -2.82 -8.43
CA ILE A 134 -5.32 -2.22 -9.73
C ILE A 134 -4.06 -1.74 -10.45
N TYR A 135 -3.16 -1.04 -9.74
CA TYR A 135 -1.90 -0.59 -10.32
C TYR A 135 -1.05 -1.75 -10.84
N TYR A 136 -0.85 -2.78 -10.01
CA TYR A 136 -0.08 -3.98 -10.35
C TYR A 136 -0.64 -4.68 -11.59
N CYS A 137 -1.95 -4.97 -11.61
CA CYS A 137 -2.60 -5.65 -12.74
C CYS A 137 -2.52 -4.82 -14.03
N VAL A 138 -2.70 -3.49 -13.92
CA VAL A 138 -2.59 -2.59 -15.06
C VAL A 138 -1.17 -2.61 -15.62
N TYR A 139 -0.16 -2.53 -14.78
CA TYR A 139 1.24 -2.58 -15.24
C TYR A 139 1.57 -3.92 -15.90
N TYR A 140 1.20 -5.04 -15.25
CA TYR A 140 1.37 -6.39 -15.77
C TYR A 140 0.79 -6.56 -17.18
N ASP A 141 -0.47 -6.16 -17.38
CA ASP A 141 -1.16 -6.22 -18.68
C ASP A 141 -0.48 -5.39 -19.78
N ASN A 142 0.22 -4.31 -19.42
CA ASN A 142 0.92 -3.45 -20.38
C ASN A 142 2.27 -4.04 -20.78
N ILE A 143 3.02 -4.64 -19.83
CA ILE A 143 4.24 -5.40 -20.15
C ILE A 143 3.92 -6.50 -21.16
N GLU A 144 2.88 -7.30 -20.90
CA GLU A 144 2.50 -8.43 -21.76
C GLU A 144 2.10 -7.99 -23.18
N LYS A 145 1.57 -6.77 -23.32
CA LYS A 145 1.05 -6.25 -24.59
C LYS A 145 2.04 -5.35 -25.35
N ASN A 146 3.30 -5.23 -24.88
CA ASN A 146 4.34 -4.36 -25.47
C ASN A 146 3.89 -2.89 -25.66
N GLY A 147 3.04 -2.36 -24.78
CA GLY A 147 2.52 -1.00 -24.90
C GLY A 147 2.78 -0.17 -23.65
N ASP A 148 3.35 1.03 -23.82
CA ASP A 148 3.58 1.97 -22.71
C ASP A 148 2.33 2.76 -22.32
N SER A 149 1.22 2.55 -23.03
CA SER A 149 -0.03 3.27 -22.83
C SER A 149 -1.23 2.34 -22.84
N PHE A 150 -2.19 2.61 -21.96
CA PHE A 150 -3.45 1.90 -21.91
C PHE A 150 -4.67 2.83 -21.83
N SER A 151 -5.81 2.32 -22.29
CA SER A 151 -7.10 2.96 -22.09
C SER A 151 -8.00 2.08 -21.22
N LEU A 152 -8.77 2.73 -20.36
CA LEU A 152 -9.79 2.07 -19.55
C LEU A 152 -11.03 1.67 -20.37
N SER A 153 -11.12 2.08 -21.64
CA SER A 153 -12.26 1.74 -22.53
C SER A 153 -12.46 0.24 -22.74
N ASN A 154 -11.41 -0.55 -22.50
CA ASN A 154 -11.44 -2.01 -22.66
C ASN A 154 -11.99 -2.75 -21.43
N TYR A 155 -12.39 -2.03 -20.37
CA TYR A 155 -12.92 -2.59 -19.12
C TYR A 155 -14.42 -2.27 -18.94
N VAL A 156 -15.13 -3.04 -18.11
CA VAL A 156 -16.56 -2.84 -17.85
C VAL A 156 -16.82 -1.48 -17.18
N SER A 157 -17.81 -0.73 -17.69
CA SER A 157 -18.11 0.66 -17.31
C SER A 157 -18.39 0.90 -15.82
N SER A 158 -18.97 -0.06 -15.09
CA SER A 158 -19.19 0.06 -13.64
C SER A 158 -17.89 0.01 -12.82
N LYS A 159 -16.78 -0.40 -13.44
CA LYS A 159 -15.48 -0.56 -12.79
C LYS A 159 -14.43 0.43 -13.30
N THR A 160 -14.70 1.11 -14.41
CA THR A 160 -13.83 2.16 -14.95
C THR A 160 -13.70 3.36 -14.03
N GLU A 161 -14.74 3.69 -13.27
CA GLU A 161 -14.69 4.80 -12.30
C GLU A 161 -13.74 4.50 -11.14
N ILE A 162 -13.89 3.34 -10.49
CA ILE A 162 -13.01 2.90 -9.40
C ILE A 162 -11.55 2.81 -9.89
N MET A 163 -11.33 2.20 -11.06
CA MET A 163 -9.99 2.13 -11.66
C MET A 163 -9.44 3.52 -11.97
N SER A 164 -10.25 4.43 -12.51
CA SER A 164 -9.81 5.80 -12.76
C SER A 164 -9.43 6.51 -11.46
N ILE A 165 -10.21 6.34 -10.38
CA ILE A 165 -9.91 6.94 -9.08
C ILE A 165 -8.57 6.40 -8.56
N SER A 166 -8.39 5.08 -8.54
CA SER A 166 -7.15 4.44 -8.10
C SER A 166 -5.94 4.89 -8.92
N LEU A 167 -6.03 4.84 -10.25
CA LEU A 167 -4.94 5.24 -11.14
C LEU A 167 -4.62 6.73 -11.03
N ASN A 168 -5.63 7.58 -10.79
CA ASN A 168 -5.39 8.99 -10.52
C ASN A 168 -4.58 9.19 -9.24
N LYS A 169 -4.74 8.37 -8.19
CA LYS A 169 -3.88 8.44 -7.00
C LYS A 169 -2.42 8.20 -7.37
N PHE A 170 -2.11 7.16 -8.15
CA PHE A 170 -0.75 6.89 -8.62
C PHE A 170 -0.22 7.97 -9.57
N ALA A 171 -1.09 8.59 -10.37
CA ALA A 171 -0.71 9.72 -11.20
C ALA A 171 -0.27 10.94 -10.38
N HIS A 172 -0.93 11.22 -9.25
CA HIS A 172 -0.50 12.28 -8.32
C HIS A 172 0.86 12.00 -7.68
N LEU A 173 1.27 10.72 -7.57
CA LEU A 173 2.61 10.35 -7.11
C LEU A 173 3.69 10.42 -8.22
N GLY A 174 3.30 10.71 -9.47
CA GLY A 174 4.21 10.69 -10.63
C GLY A 174 4.51 9.29 -11.18
N LEU A 175 3.74 8.27 -10.78
CA LEU A 175 3.90 6.89 -11.24
C LEU A 175 3.11 6.60 -12.53
N ILE A 176 2.14 7.43 -12.89
CA ILE A 176 1.35 7.30 -14.13
C ILE A 176 1.09 8.70 -14.70
N HIS A 177 1.13 8.83 -16.02
CA HIS A 177 0.76 10.05 -16.72
C HIS A 177 -0.63 9.92 -17.35
N ILE A 178 -1.48 10.91 -17.11
CA ILE A 178 -2.83 10.98 -17.67
C ILE A 178 -2.80 11.88 -18.91
N LYS A 179 -3.26 11.36 -20.04
CA LYS A 179 -3.45 12.12 -21.28
C LYS A 179 -4.92 12.05 -21.69
N THR A 180 -5.59 13.19 -21.67
CA THR A 180 -6.98 13.34 -22.13
C THR A 180 -6.98 13.96 -23.52
N ARG A 181 -7.65 13.31 -24.47
CA ARG A 181 -7.91 13.83 -25.81
C ARG A 181 -9.39 14.07 -25.96
N THR A 182 -9.75 15.25 -26.45
CA THR A 182 -11.12 15.59 -26.79
C THR A 182 -11.28 15.52 -28.30
N SER A 183 -12.21 14.71 -28.76
CA SER A 183 -12.60 14.65 -30.17
C SER A 183 -14.05 15.08 -30.32
N GLN A 184 -14.34 15.71 -31.45
CA GLN A 184 -15.68 16.12 -31.82
C GLN A 184 -16.06 15.37 -33.10
N ASP A 185 -17.18 14.67 -33.07
CA ASP A 185 -17.68 13.98 -34.26
C ASP A 185 -18.34 14.97 -35.25
N GLU A 186 -18.69 14.45 -36.44
CA GLU A 186 -19.36 15.23 -37.48
C GLU A 186 -20.73 15.79 -37.03
N HIS A 187 -21.33 15.22 -35.99
CA HIS A 187 -22.59 15.64 -35.37
C HIS A 187 -22.39 16.59 -34.19
N LYS A 188 -21.16 17.09 -33.97
CA LYS A 188 -20.76 17.97 -32.86
C LYS A 188 -20.83 17.31 -31.47
N ASN A 189 -20.98 15.99 -31.37
CA ASN A 189 -20.85 15.31 -30.09
C ASN A 189 -19.39 15.33 -29.64
N ILE A 190 -19.19 15.67 -28.38
CA ILE A 190 -17.87 15.73 -27.76
C ILE A 190 -17.62 14.42 -27.03
N SER A 191 -16.55 13.71 -27.41
CA SER A 191 -16.08 12.51 -26.72
C SER A 191 -14.71 12.76 -26.10
N ASN A 192 -14.56 12.42 -24.82
CA ASN A 192 -13.28 12.48 -24.13
C ASN A 192 -12.68 11.07 -24.05
N HIS A 193 -11.43 10.96 -24.48
CA HIS A 193 -10.63 9.76 -24.37
C HIS A 193 -9.49 9.99 -23.39
N THR A 194 -9.54 9.32 -22.25
CA THR A 194 -8.45 9.29 -21.28
C THR A 194 -7.58 8.06 -21.54
N SER A 195 -6.29 8.31 -21.68
CA SER A 195 -5.23 7.31 -21.77
C SER A 195 -4.24 7.53 -20.64
N TYR A 196 -3.66 6.44 -20.18
CA TYR A 196 -2.67 6.42 -19.11
C TYR A 196 -1.36 5.92 -19.70
N THR A 197 -0.25 6.54 -19.31
CA THR A 197 1.11 6.17 -19.76
C THR A 197 1.96 5.89 -18.53
N LEU A 198 2.79 4.85 -18.56
CA LEU A 198 3.71 4.56 -17.46
C LEU A 198 4.81 5.63 -17.39
N SER A 199 5.27 5.98 -16.19
CA SER A 199 6.48 6.81 -15.98
C SER A 199 7.72 5.93 -15.75
N GLU A 200 8.91 6.54 -15.75
CA GLU A 200 10.19 5.85 -15.47
C GLU A 200 10.25 5.19 -14.07
N TYR A 201 9.46 5.67 -13.10
CA TYR A 201 9.43 5.13 -11.74
C TYR A 201 8.45 3.96 -11.57
N SER A 202 7.66 3.68 -12.60
CA SER A 202 6.57 2.71 -12.51
C SER A 202 7.07 1.29 -12.29
N GLU A 203 8.16 0.95 -12.97
CA GLU A 203 8.79 -0.37 -12.89
C GLU A 203 9.26 -0.70 -11.47
N THR A 204 9.78 0.29 -10.75
CA THR A 204 10.29 0.11 -9.39
C THR A 204 9.17 -0.27 -8.41
N LEU A 205 8.03 0.44 -8.45
CA LEU A 205 6.89 0.07 -7.61
C LEU A 205 6.29 -1.27 -8.06
N PHE A 206 6.18 -1.50 -9.37
CA PHE A 206 5.70 -2.76 -9.90
C PHE A 206 6.52 -3.95 -9.40
N SER A 207 7.85 -3.88 -9.48
CA SER A 207 8.75 -4.95 -9.01
C SER A 207 8.56 -5.24 -7.52
N CYS A 208 8.36 -4.20 -6.71
CA CYS A 208 8.05 -4.35 -5.28
C CYS A 208 6.72 -5.07 -5.04
N LEU A 209 5.68 -4.69 -5.80
CA LEU A 209 4.35 -5.29 -5.72
C LEU A 209 4.33 -6.72 -6.28
N GLU A 210 5.11 -7.01 -7.32
CA GLU A 210 5.25 -8.35 -7.88
C GLU A 210 5.78 -9.33 -6.83
N ALA A 211 6.80 -8.94 -6.05
CA ALA A 211 7.33 -9.76 -4.95
C ALA A 211 6.29 -9.99 -3.82
N TYR A 212 5.31 -9.11 -3.68
CA TYR A 212 4.21 -9.26 -2.74
C TYR A 212 3.08 -10.15 -3.30
N PHE A 213 2.68 -9.89 -4.54
CA PHE A 213 1.56 -10.52 -5.23
C PHE A 213 1.95 -11.75 -6.06
N MET A 214 3.17 -12.27 -5.95
CA MET A 214 3.80 -13.28 -6.84
C MET A 214 3.00 -14.59 -7.08
N ASN A 215 1.84 -14.79 -6.46
CA ASN A 215 0.91 -15.91 -6.68
C ASN A 215 -0.57 -15.49 -6.79
N GLU A 216 -0.87 -14.19 -6.80
CA GLU A 216 -2.22 -13.68 -7.03
C GLU A 216 -2.42 -13.49 -8.53
N SER A 217 -3.33 -14.27 -9.11
CA SER A 217 -3.65 -14.13 -10.53
C SER A 217 -4.30 -12.76 -10.80
N CYS A 218 -3.76 -12.05 -11.78
CA CYS A 218 -4.41 -10.89 -12.37
C CYS A 218 -5.75 -11.29 -13.02
N ASP A 219 -5.91 -12.54 -13.46
CA ASP A 219 -7.14 -13.06 -14.08
C ASP A 219 -8.33 -13.05 -13.12
N ASP A 220 -8.16 -13.27 -11.82
CA ASP A 220 -9.29 -13.18 -10.88
C ASP A 220 -9.88 -11.77 -10.78
N ILE A 221 -9.06 -10.74 -11.04
CA ILE A 221 -9.49 -9.35 -11.09
C ILE A 221 -9.91 -8.99 -12.49
N ILE A 222 -9.09 -9.28 -13.49
CA ILE A 222 -9.34 -8.98 -14.89
C ILE A 222 -10.53 -9.77 -15.43
N GLU A 223 -10.79 -11.02 -15.06
CA GLU A 223 -12.00 -11.79 -15.41
C GLU A 223 -13.23 -11.35 -14.61
N LYS A 224 -13.12 -11.13 -13.29
CA LYS A 224 -14.24 -10.51 -12.53
C LYS A 224 -14.56 -9.12 -13.09
N ILE A 225 -13.62 -8.45 -13.76
CA ILE A 225 -13.77 -7.14 -14.40
C ILE A 225 -14.14 -7.24 -15.90
N LYS A 226 -13.77 -8.30 -16.63
CA LYS A 226 -14.07 -8.52 -18.06
C LYS A 226 -15.45 -9.18 -18.28
N TYR A 227 -15.95 -9.99 -17.34
CA TYR A 227 -17.12 -10.86 -17.57
C TYR A 227 -18.41 -10.49 -16.82
N ALA A 228 -18.75 -9.20 -16.72
CA ALA A 228 -20.09 -8.76 -16.31
C ALA A 228 -21.04 -8.49 -17.50
N LYS A 229 -20.77 -9.05 -18.69
CA LYS A 229 -21.60 -8.85 -19.90
C LYS A 229 -22.29 -10.10 -20.46
N ILE A 230 -22.16 -11.27 -19.82
CA ILE A 230 -22.70 -12.53 -20.38
C ILE A 230 -23.90 -13.11 -19.58
N LYS A 231 -24.35 -12.48 -18.49
CA LYS A 231 -25.60 -12.88 -17.79
C LYS A 231 -26.66 -11.78 -17.69
N GLY A 232 -26.71 -10.91 -18.70
CA GLY A 232 -27.84 -10.02 -18.98
C GLY A 232 -28.48 -10.40 -20.31
N GLY A 233 -28.79 -11.68 -20.48
CA GLY A 233 -29.57 -12.15 -21.61
C GLY A 233 -30.94 -11.47 -21.61
N PHE A 234 -31.36 -11.05 -22.80
CA PHE A 234 -32.73 -10.75 -23.18
C PHE A 234 -33.77 -11.38 -22.25
N ILE A 235 -34.54 -10.54 -21.57
CA ILE A 235 -35.96 -10.82 -21.32
C ILE A 235 -36.71 -9.62 -21.89
N ARG A 236 -37.66 -9.96 -22.77
CA ARG A 236 -38.50 -9.06 -23.57
C ARG A 236 -39.17 -7.96 -22.76
#